data_AF-A0A849ZWQ0-F1
#
_entry.id   AF-A0A849ZWQ0-F1
#
_cell.length_a   1.000
_cell.length_b   1.000
_cell.length_c   1.000
_cell.angle_alpha   90.00
_cell.angle_beta   90.00
_cell.angle_gamma   90.00
#
_symmetry.space_group_name_H-M   'P 1'
#
loop_
_entity.id
_entity.type
_entity.pdbx_description
1 polymer ?
#
loop_
_entity_poly.entity_id
_entity_poly.type
_entity_poly.pdbx_seq_one_letter_code
_entity_poly.pdbx_strand_id
1 'polypeptide(L)'
;MATVLCSCGANYRVDDSKLGRTARCSKCGHMLLLRAREEETEPIPLAEPSPLADEIAAAAERSIEAERGLKSRAERRFAARPEDFGYAPGEEPAAGGRAPRGAGRGAPPGRYARFFQALGWNFFFIANPHNVAVIIGAWFVMGLLRLASFGGLLFIIGFILVNGWYCAFLFNTIGAAANGEEDLPKLGQAFEDLWEGAALPLLRYFVCWVLSVAPVALCLVYIASRVSQAQAMDLIDVAMGAIVYDDWSPFVSTLDARTVAMASSILLGLFLWPMLLLVAGLGGLFALVRVDLIAITIARTFPAYLATVVMIYGAFFLSALGGSFLAGRPGASMLAVGAVMLMVSIYLDVVAMRAIGLYYYHLKDRFAWSWG
;
A
#
# COMPACT_ATOMS: atom_id res chain seq x y z
N MET A 1 6.73 -44.66 25.54
CA MET A 1 5.76 -43.60 25.89
C MET A 1 6.30 -42.27 25.41
N ALA A 2 5.81 -41.81 24.27
CA ALA A 2 6.15 -40.53 23.69
C ALA A 2 5.43 -39.37 24.41
N THR A 3 6.12 -38.23 24.52
CA THR A 3 5.53 -36.96 24.98
C THR A 3 5.16 -36.11 23.78
N VAL A 4 3.89 -35.71 23.67
CA VAL A 4 3.38 -34.84 22.61
C VAL A 4 2.95 -33.51 23.20
N LEU A 5 3.41 -32.41 22.60
CA LEU A 5 3.14 -31.04 23.02
C LEU A 5 2.03 -30.44 22.15
N CYS A 6 0.95 -29.98 22.77
CA CYS A 6 -0.10 -29.24 22.07
C CYS A 6 0.30 -27.77 21.90
N SER A 7 -0.21 -27.09 20.87
CA SER A 7 -0.03 -25.64 20.65
C SER A 7 -0.46 -24.75 21.82
N CYS A 8 -1.35 -25.24 22.69
CA CYS A 8 -1.75 -24.53 23.91
C CYS A 8 -0.80 -24.77 25.11
N GLY A 9 0.34 -25.42 24.89
CA GLY A 9 1.33 -25.75 25.92
C GLY A 9 0.98 -26.96 26.82
N ALA A 10 -0.07 -27.71 26.49
CA ALA A 10 -0.41 -28.94 27.24
C ALA A 10 0.48 -30.11 26.79
N ASN A 11 1.03 -30.85 27.75
CA ASN A 11 1.86 -32.04 27.52
C ASN A 11 1.08 -33.32 27.77
N TYR A 12 1.07 -34.22 26.79
CA TYR A 12 0.41 -35.52 26.87
C TYR A 12 1.43 -36.64 26.78
N ARG A 13 1.39 -37.58 27.72
CA ARG A 13 2.11 -38.85 27.61
C ARG A 13 1.21 -39.83 26.87
N VAL A 14 1.69 -40.31 25.74
CA VAL A 14 0.91 -41.16 24.85
C VAL A 14 1.66 -42.47 24.62
N ASP A 15 0.91 -43.56 24.57
CA ASP A 15 1.44 -44.87 24.23
C ASP A 15 1.96 -44.87 22.79
N ASP A 16 3.11 -45.50 22.55
CA ASP A 16 3.79 -45.46 21.26
C ASP A 16 2.94 -46.15 20.17
N SER A 17 2.05 -47.07 20.56
CA SER A 17 1.04 -47.69 19.69
C SER A 17 0.01 -46.72 19.09
N LYS A 18 -0.11 -45.51 19.64
CA LYS A 18 -1.07 -44.47 19.19
C LYS A 18 -0.41 -43.37 18.36
N LEU A 19 0.90 -43.45 18.13
CA LEU A 19 1.60 -42.54 17.23
C LEU A 19 1.05 -42.67 15.79
N GLY A 20 0.96 -41.56 15.08
CA GLY A 20 0.33 -41.43 13.76
C GLY A 20 -1.18 -41.19 13.77
N ARG A 21 -1.87 -41.28 14.92
CA ARG A 21 -3.31 -40.98 15.03
C ARG A 21 -3.56 -39.52 15.42
N THR A 22 -4.73 -39.00 15.03
CA THR A 22 -5.20 -37.69 15.49
C THR A 22 -5.94 -37.81 16.82
N ALA A 23 -5.62 -36.94 17.78
CA ALA A 23 -6.31 -36.83 19.05
C ALA A 23 -6.82 -35.40 19.27
N ARG A 24 -7.87 -35.23 20.07
CA ARG A 24 -8.38 -33.92 20.47
C ARG A 24 -7.76 -33.51 21.81
N CYS A 25 -7.16 -32.32 21.87
CA CYS A 25 -6.63 -31.76 23.12
C CYS A 25 -7.77 -31.55 24.13
N SER A 26 -7.62 -32.10 25.34
CA SER A 26 -8.60 -31.94 26.42
C SER A 26 -8.67 -30.51 26.97
N LYS A 27 -7.63 -29.69 26.77
CA LYS A 27 -7.55 -28.32 27.30
C LYS A 27 -8.09 -27.26 26.32
N CYS A 28 -7.73 -27.33 25.03
CA CYS A 28 -8.10 -26.31 24.04
C CYS A 28 -9.01 -26.82 22.91
N GLY A 29 -9.30 -28.12 22.84
CA GLY A 29 -10.17 -28.71 21.82
C GLY A 29 -9.55 -28.86 20.42
N HIS A 30 -8.30 -28.44 20.22
CA HIS A 30 -7.64 -28.54 18.91
C HIS A 30 -7.33 -30.01 18.56
N MET A 31 -7.43 -30.36 17.28
CA MET A 31 -7.05 -31.68 16.77
C MET A 31 -5.54 -31.69 16.51
N LEU A 32 -4.80 -32.58 17.18
CA LEU A 32 -3.34 -32.72 17.04
C LEU A 32 -2.99 -34.10 16.50
N LEU A 33 -2.06 -34.14 15.57
CA LEU A 33 -1.49 -35.38 15.05
C LEU A 33 -0.38 -35.84 16.00
N LEU A 34 -0.53 -37.02 16.57
CA LEU A 34 0.44 -37.60 17.50
C LEU A 34 1.69 -38.06 16.74
N ARG A 35 2.67 -37.19 16.52
CA ARG A 35 3.97 -37.57 15.95
C ARG A 35 4.96 -37.86 17.06
N ALA A 36 5.79 -38.88 16.86
CA ALA A 36 6.95 -39.10 17.71
C ALA A 36 7.83 -37.86 17.60
N ARG A 37 8.30 -37.35 18.73
CA ARG A 37 9.39 -36.38 18.72
C ARG A 37 10.57 -37.15 18.12
N GLU A 38 11.04 -36.73 16.94
CA GLU A 38 12.31 -37.23 16.42
C GLU A 38 13.36 -36.94 17.51
N GLU A 39 13.92 -38.01 18.07
CA GLU A 39 15.10 -37.90 18.91
C GLU A 39 16.14 -37.16 18.07
N GLU A 40 16.54 -36.02 18.59
CA GLU A 40 17.53 -35.14 18.01
C GLU A 40 18.82 -35.96 17.93
N THR A 41 19.04 -36.58 16.78
CA THR A 41 20.20 -37.44 16.52
C THR A 41 21.43 -36.63 16.88
N GLU A 42 22.19 -37.10 17.87
CA GLU A 42 23.40 -36.42 18.32
C GLU A 42 24.25 -36.07 17.09
N PRO A 43 24.60 -34.80 16.90
CA PRO A 43 25.30 -34.38 15.70
C PRO A 43 26.62 -35.15 15.60
N ILE A 44 26.80 -35.79 14.44
CA ILE A 44 28.07 -36.41 14.04
C ILE A 44 29.17 -35.39 14.33
N PRO A 45 30.25 -35.76 15.07
CA PRO A 45 31.32 -34.83 15.38
C PRO A 45 31.97 -34.37 14.08
N LEU A 46 31.55 -33.19 13.62
CA LEU A 46 32.17 -32.48 12.52
C LEU A 46 33.56 -32.05 12.98
N ALA A 47 34.52 -32.20 12.08
CA ALA A 47 35.89 -31.76 12.27
C ALA A 47 35.95 -30.35 12.86
N GLU A 48 36.91 -30.14 13.76
CA GLU A 48 37.06 -28.91 14.56
C GLU A 48 36.76 -27.66 13.73
N PRO A 49 35.75 -26.86 14.13
CA PRO A 49 35.37 -25.68 13.37
C PRO A 49 36.58 -24.74 13.31
N SER A 50 36.89 -24.30 12.10
CA SER A 50 37.78 -23.17 11.89
C SER A 50 37.26 -21.98 12.72
N PRO A 51 38.11 -21.21 13.41
CA PRO A 51 37.68 -20.04 14.19
C PRO A 51 36.90 -19.01 13.36
N LEU A 52 37.03 -19.04 12.03
CA LEU A 52 36.23 -18.22 11.12
C LEU A 52 34.76 -18.68 11.03
N ALA A 53 34.50 -19.99 11.13
CA ALA A 53 33.14 -20.53 11.08
C ALA A 53 32.34 -20.13 12.32
N ASP A 54 32.98 -20.07 13.48
CA ASP A 54 32.36 -19.63 14.74
C ASP A 54 32.00 -18.15 14.71
N GLU A 55 32.86 -17.29 14.14
CA GLU A 55 32.54 -15.86 13.96
C GLU A 55 31.38 -15.64 12.98
N ILE A 56 31.33 -16.40 11.88
CA ILE A 56 30.25 -16.32 10.89
C ILE A 56 28.93 -16.82 11.50
N ALA A 57 28.96 -17.93 12.24
CA ALA A 57 27.78 -18.46 12.92
C ALA A 57 27.24 -17.47 13.97
N ALA A 58 28.12 -16.88 14.79
CA ALA A 58 27.75 -15.88 15.78
C ALA A 58 27.24 -14.56 15.14
N ALA A 59 27.71 -14.20 13.95
CA ALA A 59 27.18 -13.06 13.19
C ALA A 59 25.79 -13.36 12.62
N ALA A 60 25.58 -14.57 12.10
CA ALA A 60 24.30 -15.02 11.54
C ALA A 60 23.22 -15.17 12.63
N GLU A 61 23.54 -15.69 13.81
CA GLU A 61 22.60 -15.74 14.93
C GLU A 61 22.16 -14.34 15.36
N ARG A 62 23.10 -13.39 15.45
CA ARG A 62 22.80 -11.99 15.81
C ARG A 62 21.89 -11.30 14.78
N SER A 63 22.03 -11.59 13.49
CA SER A 63 21.14 -11.02 12.47
C SER A 63 19.73 -11.63 12.52
N ILE A 64 19.62 -12.95 12.68
CA ILE A 64 18.34 -13.66 12.81
C ILE A 64 17.59 -13.19 14.07
N GLU A 65 18.29 -13.00 15.18
CA GLU A 65 17.70 -12.55 16.43
C GLU A 65 17.24 -11.08 16.36
N ALA A 66 17.99 -10.22 15.64
CA ALA A 66 17.57 -8.85 15.35
C ALA A 66 16.30 -8.81 14.47
N GLU A 67 16.21 -9.66 13.45
CA GLU A 67 15.01 -9.77 12.61
C GLU A 67 13.79 -10.31 13.35
N ARG A 68 13.96 -11.36 14.17
CA ARG A 68 12.89 -11.88 15.03
C ARG A 68 12.44 -10.84 16.06
N GLY A 69 13.36 -10.03 16.57
CA GLY A 69 13.07 -8.87 17.41
C GLY A 69 12.19 -7.84 16.69
N LEU A 70 12.52 -7.48 15.45
CA LEU A 70 11.77 -6.54 14.62
C LEU A 70 10.38 -7.07 14.23
N LYS A 71 10.29 -8.30 13.73
CA LYS A 71 9.00 -8.94 13.37
C LYS A 71 8.09 -9.09 14.58
N SER A 72 8.60 -9.57 15.71
CA SER A 72 7.79 -9.70 16.92
C SER A 72 7.41 -8.35 17.54
N ARG A 73 8.13 -7.26 17.27
CA ARG A 73 7.78 -5.91 17.72
C ARG A 73 6.74 -5.26 16.81
N ALA A 74 6.82 -5.51 15.51
CA ALA A 74 5.79 -5.13 14.55
C ALA A 74 4.48 -5.87 14.82
N GLU A 75 4.51 -7.21 14.93
CA GLU A 75 3.35 -8.04 15.25
C GLU A 75 2.77 -7.71 16.63
N ARG A 76 3.60 -7.46 17.66
CA ARG A 76 3.10 -6.99 18.96
C ARG A 76 2.52 -5.58 18.92
N ARG A 77 2.95 -4.70 18.00
CA ARG A 77 2.33 -3.37 17.81
C ARG A 77 0.97 -3.45 17.13
N PHE A 78 0.76 -4.42 16.24
CA PHE A 78 -0.54 -4.70 15.63
C PHE A 78 -1.46 -5.47 16.59
N ALA A 79 -0.92 -6.37 17.41
CA ALA A 79 -1.68 -7.10 18.41
C ALA A 79 -1.94 -6.31 19.70
N ALA A 80 -1.20 -5.23 19.96
CA ALA A 80 -1.47 -4.31 21.04
C ALA A 80 -2.83 -3.65 20.77
N ARG A 81 -3.82 -3.99 21.58
CA ARG A 81 -5.12 -3.31 21.56
C ARG A 81 -4.86 -1.80 21.71
N PRO A 82 -5.71 -0.94 21.13
CA PRO A 82 -5.66 0.51 21.34
C PRO A 82 -5.58 0.93 22.82
N GLU A 83 -5.99 0.05 23.73
CA GLU A 83 -5.93 0.16 25.20
C GLU A 83 -4.48 0.28 25.74
N ASP A 84 -3.47 -0.32 25.09
CA ASP A 84 -2.07 -0.32 25.56
C ASP A 84 -1.27 0.93 25.18
N PHE A 85 -1.78 1.77 24.27
CA PHE A 85 -1.12 3.03 23.88
C PHE A 85 -1.42 4.21 24.81
N GLY A 86 -1.89 3.95 26.03
CA GLY A 86 -2.15 5.00 27.02
C GLY A 86 -3.26 5.97 26.61
N TYR A 87 -4.08 5.62 25.62
CA TYR A 87 -5.37 6.28 25.42
C TYR A 87 -6.40 5.50 26.23
N ALA A 88 -6.45 5.78 27.52
CA ALA A 88 -7.46 5.21 28.42
C ALA A 88 -8.86 5.42 27.79
N PRO A 89 -9.55 4.36 27.33
CA PRO A 89 -10.91 4.49 26.87
C PRO A 89 -11.77 4.60 28.14
N GLY A 90 -12.14 5.83 28.52
CA GLY A 90 -13.18 6.04 29.52
C GLY A 90 -12.79 6.70 30.84
N GLU A 91 -11.66 7.40 30.94
CA GLU A 91 -11.61 8.51 31.90
C GLU A 91 -12.32 9.72 31.28
N GLU A 92 -13.65 9.67 31.24
CA GLU A 92 -14.42 10.90 31.39
C GLU A 92 -13.90 11.56 32.68
N PRO A 93 -13.38 12.79 32.63
CA PRO A 93 -12.94 13.47 33.82
C PRO A 93 -14.13 13.52 34.77
N ALA A 94 -13.99 12.87 35.93
CA ALA A 94 -14.98 12.89 36.99
C ALA A 94 -15.49 14.34 37.14
N ALA A 95 -16.81 14.50 36.95
CA ALA A 95 -17.53 15.76 36.81
C ALA A 95 -17.48 16.70 38.05
N GLY A 96 -16.49 16.57 38.93
CA GLY A 96 -16.34 17.35 40.16
C GLY A 96 -15.16 18.32 40.20
N GLY A 97 -14.21 18.23 39.27
CA GLY A 97 -13.07 19.14 39.23
C GLY A 97 -13.42 20.46 38.54
N ARG A 98 -13.68 21.53 39.30
CA ARG A 98 -13.72 22.90 38.75
C ARG A 98 -12.42 23.17 38.01
N ALA A 99 -12.46 23.04 36.68
CA ALA A 99 -11.35 23.42 35.82
C ALA A 99 -11.00 24.90 36.09
N PRO A 100 -9.71 25.26 36.16
CA PRO A 100 -9.30 26.64 36.32
C PRO A 100 -9.86 27.48 35.16
N ARG A 101 -10.83 28.35 35.49
CA ARG A 101 -11.33 29.42 34.62
C ARG A 101 -10.20 30.43 34.39
N GLY A 102 -9.31 30.17 33.44
CA GLY A 102 -8.18 31.08 33.26
C GLY A 102 -7.12 30.62 32.29
N ALA A 103 -7.49 30.22 31.07
CA ALA A 103 -6.65 30.39 29.89
C ALA A 103 -7.49 29.99 28.67
N GLY A 104 -7.63 30.89 27.69
CA GLY A 104 -8.21 30.61 26.38
C GLY A 104 -7.33 29.67 25.55
N ARG A 105 -7.01 28.48 26.09
CA ARG A 105 -6.49 27.37 25.30
C ARG A 105 -7.65 26.89 24.45
N GLY A 106 -7.65 27.31 23.17
CA GLY A 106 -8.63 26.90 22.18
C GLY A 106 -8.84 25.39 22.25
N ALA A 107 -10.10 24.97 22.12
CA ALA A 107 -10.45 23.56 22.07
C ALA A 107 -9.51 22.83 21.08
N PRO A 108 -9.01 21.63 21.42
CA PRO A 108 -8.10 20.91 20.55
C PRO A 108 -8.72 20.84 19.15
N PRO A 109 -7.95 21.14 18.08
CA PRO A 109 -8.47 21.19 16.73
C PRO A 109 -9.19 19.87 16.43
N GLY A 110 -10.39 19.98 15.84
CA GLY A 110 -11.19 18.83 15.45
C GLY A 110 -10.39 17.89 14.55
N ARG A 111 -10.75 16.59 14.52
CA ARG A 111 -9.97 15.57 13.81
C ARG A 111 -9.72 15.90 12.33
N TYR A 112 -10.72 16.43 11.64
CA TYR A 112 -10.57 16.91 10.27
C TYR A 112 -9.52 18.02 10.15
N ALA A 113 -9.46 18.97 11.08
CA ALA A 113 -8.46 20.03 11.06
C ALA A 113 -7.04 19.47 11.20
N ARG A 114 -6.83 18.46 12.06
CA ARG A 114 -5.54 17.76 12.15
C ARG A 114 -5.19 17.02 10.87
N PHE A 115 -6.16 16.36 10.25
CA PHE A 115 -5.97 15.70 8.95
C PHE A 115 -5.58 16.70 7.86
N PHE A 116 -6.29 17.83 7.72
CA PHE A 116 -5.95 18.86 6.72
C PHE A 116 -4.58 19.48 6.98
N GLN A 117 -4.22 19.71 8.24
CA GLN A 117 -2.91 20.18 8.62
C GLN A 117 -1.82 19.15 8.23
N ALA A 118 -2.03 17.87 8.53
CA ALA A 118 -1.11 16.80 8.14
C ALA A 118 -1.00 16.67 6.61
N LEU A 119 -2.10 16.85 5.89
CA LEU A 119 -2.14 16.84 4.42
C LEU A 119 -1.30 17.98 3.83
N GLY A 120 -1.35 19.17 4.42
CA GLY A 120 -0.47 20.29 4.03
C GLY A 120 1.00 20.03 4.37
N TRP A 121 1.28 19.50 5.56
CA TRP A 121 2.64 19.13 5.97
C TRP A 121 3.25 18.01 5.13
N ASN A 122 2.42 17.18 4.50
CA ASN A 122 2.87 16.09 3.65
C ASN A 122 3.70 16.56 2.44
N PHE A 123 3.63 17.82 2.02
CA PHE A 123 4.52 18.37 0.99
C PHE A 123 5.93 18.72 1.50
N PHE A 124 6.11 18.82 2.82
CA PHE A 124 7.38 19.23 3.43
C PHE A 124 8.19 18.05 3.95
N PHE A 125 7.76 16.80 3.74
CA PHE A 125 8.48 15.62 4.23
C PHE A 125 9.89 15.45 3.60
N ILE A 126 10.13 16.09 2.45
CA ILE A 126 11.46 16.19 1.81
C ILE A 126 12.46 17.05 2.59
N ALA A 127 12.02 17.78 3.62
CA ALA A 127 12.94 18.48 4.52
C ALA A 127 13.86 17.49 5.27
N ASN A 128 13.46 16.22 5.39
CA ASN A 128 14.31 15.18 5.94
C ASN A 128 15.26 14.64 4.85
N PRO A 129 16.60 14.74 5.04
CA PRO A 129 17.58 14.29 4.05
C PRO A 129 17.49 12.78 3.76
N HIS A 130 17.01 11.98 4.72
CA HIS A 130 16.79 10.56 4.49
C HIS A 130 15.74 10.31 3.40
N ASN A 131 14.61 11.02 3.46
CA ASN A 131 13.54 10.91 2.48
C ASN A 131 13.99 11.35 1.08
N VAL A 132 14.82 12.41 1.01
CA VAL A 132 15.42 12.86 -0.25
C VAL A 132 16.30 11.77 -0.86
N ALA A 133 17.15 11.12 -0.05
CA ALA A 133 18.00 10.03 -0.53
C ALA A 133 17.18 8.85 -1.09
N VAL A 134 16.07 8.49 -0.43
CA VAL A 134 15.15 7.44 -0.89
C VAL A 134 14.50 7.81 -2.22
N ILE A 135 14.03 9.05 -2.39
CA ILE A 135 13.43 9.52 -3.65
C ILE A 135 14.46 9.54 -4.78
N ILE A 136 15.68 10.03 -4.52
CA ILE A 136 16.77 10.02 -5.50
C ILE A 136 17.11 8.58 -5.92
N GLY A 137 17.16 7.64 -4.96
CA GLY A 137 17.37 6.23 -5.25
C GLY A 137 16.26 5.64 -6.14
N ALA A 138 14.99 5.91 -5.82
CA ALA A 138 13.86 5.48 -6.65
C ALA A 138 13.91 6.11 -8.05
N TRP A 139 14.22 7.41 -8.14
CA TRP A 139 14.41 8.12 -9.40
C TRP A 139 15.52 7.52 -10.25
N PHE A 140 16.66 7.19 -9.65
CA PHE A 140 17.78 6.58 -10.35
C PHE A 140 17.40 5.19 -10.91
N VAL A 141 16.80 4.33 -10.08
CA VAL A 141 16.37 2.98 -10.51
C VAL A 141 15.33 3.05 -11.64
N MET A 142 14.31 3.90 -11.49
CA MET A 142 13.28 4.09 -12.53
C MET A 142 13.85 4.73 -13.80
N GLY A 143 14.82 5.64 -13.65
CA GLY A 143 15.52 6.28 -14.76
C GLY A 143 16.34 5.28 -15.56
N LEU A 144 17.07 4.38 -14.89
CA LEU A 144 17.80 3.29 -15.55
C LEU A 144 16.87 2.36 -16.32
N LEU A 145 15.70 2.00 -15.76
CA LEU A 145 14.70 1.21 -16.48
C LEU A 145 14.24 1.92 -17.76
N ARG A 146 13.98 3.23 -17.70
CA ARG A 146 13.58 4.02 -18.88
C ARG A 146 14.67 4.06 -19.95
N LEU A 147 15.95 4.12 -19.56
CA LEU A 147 17.07 4.07 -20.50
C LEU A 147 17.27 2.67 -21.10
N ALA A 148 16.94 1.62 -20.35
CA ALA A 148 17.07 0.22 -20.76
C ALA A 148 15.96 -0.27 -21.72
N SER A 149 15.06 0.60 -22.17
CA SER A 149 13.89 0.24 -23.01
C SER A 149 14.23 -0.41 -24.36
N PHE A 150 15.49 -0.41 -24.77
CA PHE A 150 15.96 -1.02 -26.02
C PHE A 150 16.29 -2.52 -25.91
N GLY A 151 16.15 -3.14 -24.72
CA GLY A 151 16.64 -4.50 -24.43
C GLY A 151 15.77 -5.69 -24.85
N GLY A 152 14.68 -5.51 -25.60
CA GLY A 152 13.83 -6.62 -26.08
C GLY A 152 13.15 -7.42 -24.95
N LEU A 153 13.25 -8.75 -24.93
CA LEU A 153 12.57 -9.60 -23.94
C LEU A 153 13.12 -9.43 -22.51
N LEU A 154 14.42 -9.16 -22.37
CA LEU A 154 15.03 -8.83 -21.07
C LEU A 154 14.45 -7.54 -20.49
N PHE A 155 14.03 -6.60 -21.34
CA PHE A 155 13.35 -5.38 -20.89
C PHE A 155 11.98 -5.69 -20.28
N ILE A 156 11.22 -6.67 -20.78
CA ILE A 156 9.91 -7.03 -20.21
C ILE A 156 10.08 -7.55 -18.78
N ILE A 157 11.05 -8.45 -18.55
CA ILE A 157 11.35 -8.99 -17.22
C ILE A 157 11.80 -7.86 -16.29
N GLY A 158 12.75 -7.03 -16.74
CA GLY A 158 13.22 -5.87 -15.97
C GLY A 158 12.10 -4.88 -15.66
N PHE A 159 11.19 -4.64 -16.61
CA PHE A 159 10.01 -3.79 -16.45
C PHE A 159 9.09 -4.33 -15.37
N ILE A 160 8.75 -5.63 -15.40
CA ILE A 160 7.90 -6.25 -14.38
C ILE A 160 8.55 -6.17 -13.00
N LEU A 161 9.84 -6.49 -12.89
CA LEU A 161 10.57 -6.50 -11.62
C LEU A 161 10.65 -5.08 -11.02
N VAL A 162 11.08 -4.10 -11.79
CA VAL A 162 11.25 -2.73 -11.32
C VAL A 162 9.91 -2.07 -11.03
N ASN A 163 8.88 -2.28 -11.86
CA ASN A 163 7.54 -1.74 -11.56
C ASN A 163 6.92 -2.44 -10.34
N GLY A 164 7.11 -3.75 -10.17
CA GLY A 164 6.63 -4.47 -8.99
C GLY A 164 7.30 -3.98 -7.71
N TRP A 165 8.62 -3.80 -7.75
CA TRP A 165 9.39 -3.18 -6.68
C TRP A 165 8.89 -1.75 -6.36
N TYR A 166 8.64 -0.94 -7.39
CA TYR A 166 8.12 0.41 -7.20
C TYR A 166 6.72 0.39 -6.58
N CYS A 167 5.85 -0.51 -7.02
CA CYS A 167 4.53 -0.72 -6.40
C CYS A 167 4.65 -1.13 -4.93
N ALA A 168 5.60 -2.00 -4.59
CA ALA A 168 5.88 -2.40 -3.21
C ALA A 168 6.29 -1.19 -2.36
N PHE A 169 7.20 -0.37 -2.88
CA PHE A 169 7.60 0.89 -2.25
C PHE A 169 6.41 1.83 -2.01
N LEU A 170 5.51 1.98 -2.98
CA LEU A 170 4.29 2.79 -2.85
C LEU A 170 3.34 2.23 -1.79
N PHE A 171 3.07 0.92 -1.76
CA PHE A 171 2.22 0.31 -0.73
C PHE A 171 2.84 0.37 0.67
N ASN A 172 4.15 0.19 0.79
CA ASN A 172 4.86 0.36 2.06
C ASN A 172 4.80 1.82 2.53
N THR A 173 4.79 2.78 1.60
CA THR A 173 4.58 4.19 1.92
C THR A 173 3.18 4.47 2.46
N ILE A 174 2.14 3.84 1.89
CA ILE A 174 0.77 3.89 2.45
C ILE A 174 0.78 3.31 3.87
N GLY A 175 1.41 2.15 4.07
CA GLY A 175 1.49 1.48 5.37
C GLY A 175 2.22 2.31 6.44
N ALA A 176 3.39 2.85 6.11
CA ALA A 176 4.17 3.71 6.99
C ALA A 176 3.36 4.96 7.41
N ALA A 177 2.76 5.67 6.45
CA ALA A 177 1.92 6.83 6.74
C ALA A 177 0.65 6.48 7.53
N ALA A 178 0.04 5.31 7.27
CA ALA A 178 -1.10 4.80 8.03
C ALA A 178 -0.76 4.47 9.49
N ASN A 179 0.52 4.17 9.77
CA ASN A 179 1.06 3.97 11.12
C ASN A 179 1.54 5.27 11.78
N GLY A 180 1.47 6.41 11.07
CA GLY A 180 1.94 7.70 11.55
C GLY A 180 3.47 7.85 11.47
N GLU A 181 4.13 7.07 10.63
CA GLU A 181 5.58 7.19 10.40
C GLU A 181 5.89 8.36 9.46
N GLU A 182 6.85 9.20 9.85
CA GLU A 182 7.27 10.35 9.06
C GLU A 182 8.31 9.98 7.98
N ASP A 183 9.10 8.94 8.23
CA ASP A 183 10.13 8.48 7.29
C ASP A 183 9.56 7.61 6.17
N LEU A 184 10.24 7.61 5.02
CA LEU A 184 9.93 6.70 3.92
C LEU A 184 10.46 5.28 4.18
N PRO A 185 9.81 4.25 3.60
CA PRO A 185 10.32 2.89 3.66
C PRO A 185 11.67 2.76 2.94
N LYS A 186 12.53 1.87 3.46
CA LYS A 186 13.85 1.61 2.88
C LYS A 186 13.70 0.86 1.55
N LEU A 187 14.46 1.28 0.54
CA LEU A 187 14.43 0.72 -0.82
C LEU A 187 14.84 -0.76 -0.93
N GLY A 188 15.64 -1.27 0.02
CA GLY A 188 16.29 -2.59 -0.07
C GLY A 188 15.41 -3.79 0.28
N GLN A 189 14.34 -3.62 1.06
CA GLN A 189 13.56 -4.75 1.60
C GLN A 189 12.80 -5.54 0.52
N ALA A 190 12.51 -4.92 -0.61
CA ALA A 190 11.70 -5.53 -1.67
C ALA A 190 12.47 -6.51 -2.57
N PHE A 191 13.79 -6.67 -2.41
CA PHE A 191 14.60 -7.60 -3.21
C PHE A 191 14.87 -8.95 -2.54
N GLU A 192 14.48 -9.13 -1.27
CA GLU A 192 14.73 -10.37 -0.53
C GLU A 192 13.84 -11.53 -1.02
N ASP A 193 12.61 -11.23 -1.42
CA ASP A 193 11.67 -12.18 -2.02
C ASP A 193 11.02 -11.55 -3.26
N LEU A 194 11.27 -12.11 -4.44
CA LEU A 194 10.70 -11.61 -5.70
C LEU A 194 9.18 -11.70 -5.73
N TRP A 195 8.60 -12.71 -5.10
CA TRP A 195 7.16 -12.91 -5.09
C TRP A 195 6.47 -11.90 -4.17
N GLU A 196 6.89 -11.84 -2.91
CA GLU A 196 6.31 -10.93 -1.92
C GLU A 196 6.73 -9.47 -2.15
N GLY A 197 7.96 -9.26 -2.62
CA GLY A 197 8.57 -7.94 -2.79
C GLY A 197 8.31 -7.27 -4.14
N ALA A 198 7.93 -8.00 -5.20
CA ALA A 198 7.63 -7.40 -6.50
C ALA A 198 6.34 -7.89 -7.14
N ALA A 199 6.14 -9.21 -7.27
CA ALA A 199 5.00 -9.76 -8.01
C ALA A 199 3.65 -9.49 -7.33
N LEU A 200 3.56 -9.71 -6.02
CA LEU A 200 2.33 -9.52 -5.27
C LEU A 200 1.90 -8.04 -5.18
N PRO A 201 2.79 -7.06 -4.90
CA PRO A 201 2.47 -5.64 -4.99
C PRO A 201 2.04 -5.20 -6.40
N LEU A 202 2.70 -5.71 -7.44
CA LEU A 202 2.29 -5.45 -8.82
C LEU A 202 0.88 -5.97 -9.10
N LEU A 203 0.58 -7.19 -8.65
CA LEU A 203 -0.76 -7.78 -8.77
C LEU A 203 -1.81 -6.92 -8.03
N ARG A 204 -1.51 -6.46 -6.81
CA ARG A 204 -2.40 -5.56 -6.05
C ARG A 204 -2.69 -4.27 -6.81
N TYR A 205 -1.65 -3.64 -7.34
CA TYR A 205 -1.79 -2.42 -8.11
C TYR A 205 -2.61 -2.67 -9.38
N PHE A 206 -2.31 -3.74 -10.11
CA PHE A 206 -3.03 -4.14 -11.32
C PHE A 206 -4.52 -4.40 -11.05
N VAL A 207 -4.86 -5.13 -9.98
CA VAL A 207 -6.26 -5.36 -9.60
C VAL A 207 -6.96 -4.03 -9.26
N CYS A 208 -6.29 -3.12 -8.54
CA CYS A 208 -6.84 -1.78 -8.27
C CYS A 208 -7.09 -1.00 -9.57
N TRP A 209 -6.19 -1.07 -10.55
CA TRP A 209 -6.34 -0.45 -11.87
C TRP A 209 -7.50 -1.06 -12.66
N VAL A 210 -7.62 -2.40 -12.71
CA VAL A 210 -8.73 -3.07 -13.39
C VAL A 210 -10.07 -2.66 -12.77
N LEU A 211 -10.15 -2.64 -11.43
CA LEU A 211 -11.38 -2.25 -10.72
C LEU A 211 -11.72 -0.77 -10.89
N SER A 212 -10.73 0.12 -11.00
CA SER A 212 -10.97 1.54 -11.25
C SER A 212 -11.42 1.80 -12.70
N VAL A 213 -10.97 1.00 -13.67
CA VAL A 213 -11.40 1.11 -15.08
C VAL A 213 -12.75 0.41 -15.33
N ALA A 214 -13.17 -0.50 -14.45
CA ALA A 214 -14.39 -1.29 -14.61
C ALA A 214 -15.66 -0.47 -14.91
N PRO A 215 -15.95 0.68 -14.25
CA PRO A 215 -17.13 1.49 -14.59
C PRO A 215 -17.13 1.97 -16.05
N VAL A 216 -15.97 2.37 -16.57
CA VAL A 216 -15.82 2.81 -17.96
C VAL A 216 -16.02 1.65 -18.91
N ALA A 217 -15.42 0.49 -18.61
CA ALA A 217 -15.58 -0.71 -19.43
C ALA A 217 -17.05 -1.16 -19.50
N LEU A 218 -17.77 -1.15 -18.37
CA LEU A 218 -19.20 -1.48 -18.31
C LEU A 218 -20.04 -0.45 -19.09
N CYS A 219 -19.73 0.84 -18.99
CA CYS A 219 -20.39 1.90 -19.75
C CYS A 219 -20.20 1.70 -21.26
N LEU A 220 -18.96 1.41 -21.70
CA LEU A 220 -18.64 1.14 -23.10
C LEU A 220 -19.38 -0.08 -23.64
N VAL A 221 -19.40 -1.20 -22.90
CA VAL A 221 -20.17 -2.40 -23.28
C VAL A 221 -21.66 -2.10 -23.39
N TYR A 222 -22.20 -1.31 -22.44
CA TYR A 222 -23.59 -0.90 -22.49
C TYR A 222 -23.91 -0.04 -23.72
N ILE A 223 -23.09 0.97 -24.02
CA ILE A 223 -23.28 1.82 -25.20
C ILE A 223 -23.14 1.01 -26.49
N ALA A 224 -22.11 0.17 -26.60
CA ALA A 224 -21.88 -0.70 -27.76
C ALA A 224 -23.05 -1.65 -28.02
N SER A 225 -23.74 -2.12 -26.97
CA SER A 225 -24.93 -2.97 -27.11
C SER A 225 -26.17 -2.26 -27.67
N ARG A 226 -26.19 -0.92 -27.68
CA ARG A 226 -27.34 -0.09 -28.08
C ARG A 226 -27.14 0.63 -29.41
N VAL A 227 -25.96 0.53 -29.99
CA VAL A 227 -25.46 1.39 -31.05
C VAL A 227 -25.02 0.54 -32.24
N SER A 228 -25.08 1.09 -33.45
CA SER A 228 -24.59 0.38 -34.64
C SER A 228 -23.07 0.16 -34.55
N GLN A 229 -22.55 -0.91 -35.18
CA GLN A 229 -21.12 -1.23 -35.15
C GLN A 229 -20.24 -0.06 -35.60
N ALA A 230 -20.66 0.71 -36.60
CA ALA A 230 -19.93 1.88 -37.09
C ALA A 230 -19.79 2.97 -36.01
N GLN A 231 -20.89 3.28 -35.31
CA GLN A 231 -20.89 4.27 -34.23
C GLN A 231 -20.15 3.78 -32.97
N ALA A 232 -20.11 2.47 -32.74
CA ALA A 232 -19.33 1.89 -31.65
C ALA A 232 -17.82 2.05 -31.91
N MET A 233 -17.36 1.86 -33.15
CA MET A 233 -15.96 2.07 -33.52
C MET A 233 -15.54 3.53 -33.37
N ASP A 234 -16.37 4.47 -33.81
CA ASP A 234 -16.12 5.92 -33.65
C ASP A 234 -15.96 6.31 -32.17
N LEU A 235 -16.79 5.74 -31.29
CA LEU A 235 -16.71 5.97 -29.84
C LEU A 235 -15.42 5.38 -29.23
N ILE A 236 -14.99 4.21 -29.71
CA ILE A 236 -13.73 3.58 -29.30
C ILE A 236 -12.54 4.42 -29.79
N ASP A 237 -12.57 4.91 -31.02
CA ASP A 237 -11.52 5.76 -31.58
C ASP A 237 -11.40 7.08 -30.83
N VAL A 238 -12.51 7.69 -30.43
CA VAL A 238 -12.52 8.89 -29.56
C VAL A 238 -11.94 8.58 -28.18
N ALA A 239 -12.33 7.45 -27.56
CA ALA A 239 -11.82 7.05 -26.26
C ALA A 239 -10.32 6.72 -26.29
N MET A 240 -9.88 5.96 -27.31
CA MET A 240 -8.48 5.64 -27.55
C MET A 240 -7.69 6.90 -27.93
N GLY A 241 -8.31 7.84 -28.65
CA GLY A 241 -7.83 9.19 -28.92
C GLY A 241 -7.35 9.90 -27.65
N ALA A 242 -8.26 10.02 -26.69
CA ALA A 242 -8.00 10.65 -25.42
C ALA A 242 -6.97 9.89 -24.57
N ILE A 243 -7.00 8.55 -24.57
CA ILE A 243 -6.10 7.73 -23.72
C ILE A 243 -4.68 7.64 -24.29
N VAL A 244 -4.55 7.44 -25.61
CA VAL A 244 -3.27 7.14 -26.27
C VAL A 244 -2.56 8.41 -26.72
N TYR A 245 -3.31 9.38 -27.25
CA TYR A 245 -2.74 10.59 -27.84
C TYR A 245 -2.92 11.83 -26.95
N ASP A 246 -3.54 11.68 -25.77
CA ASP A 246 -3.85 12.77 -24.84
C ASP A 246 -4.67 13.91 -25.48
N ASP A 247 -5.42 13.59 -26.56
CA ASP A 247 -6.30 14.54 -27.24
C ASP A 247 -7.74 14.41 -26.73
N TRP A 248 -8.09 15.27 -25.79
CA TRP A 248 -9.43 15.35 -25.20
C TRP A 248 -10.40 16.22 -26.01
N SER A 249 -9.94 16.88 -27.09
CA SER A 249 -10.78 17.81 -27.85
C SER A 249 -12.03 17.18 -28.48
N PRO A 250 -12.01 15.92 -29.00
CA PRO A 250 -13.21 15.30 -29.56
C PRO A 250 -14.22 14.95 -28.46
N PHE A 251 -13.72 14.65 -27.26
CA PHE A 251 -14.53 14.31 -26.10
C PHE A 251 -15.29 15.54 -25.55
N VAL A 252 -14.62 16.70 -25.48
CA VAL A 252 -15.21 17.94 -24.97
C VAL A 252 -16.13 18.60 -25.99
N SER A 253 -15.87 18.47 -27.28
CA SER A 253 -16.67 19.13 -28.32
C SER A 253 -18.06 18.52 -28.53
N THR A 254 -18.28 17.27 -28.11
CA THR A 254 -19.50 16.53 -28.44
C THR A 254 -20.57 16.54 -27.35
N LEU A 255 -20.26 16.91 -26.09
CA LEU A 255 -21.15 17.03 -24.90
C LEU A 255 -22.56 16.40 -25.02
N ASP A 256 -22.64 15.16 -25.47
CA ASP A 256 -23.89 14.45 -25.64
C ASP A 256 -24.12 13.57 -24.41
N ALA A 257 -25.30 12.95 -24.32
CA ALA A 257 -25.60 12.09 -23.19
C ALA A 257 -24.62 10.90 -23.06
N ARG A 258 -23.97 10.47 -24.15
CA ARG A 258 -23.04 9.33 -24.17
C ARG A 258 -21.67 9.74 -23.64
N THR A 259 -21.14 10.87 -24.09
CA THR A 259 -19.87 11.40 -23.60
C THR A 259 -19.96 11.82 -22.14
N VAL A 260 -21.10 12.38 -21.71
CA VAL A 260 -21.34 12.65 -20.29
C VAL A 260 -21.37 11.35 -19.46
N ALA A 261 -22.05 10.31 -19.93
CA ALA A 261 -22.06 9.01 -19.24
C ALA A 261 -20.65 8.39 -19.13
N MET A 262 -19.86 8.46 -20.20
CA MET A 262 -18.46 8.01 -20.19
C MET A 262 -17.61 8.86 -19.24
N ALA A 263 -17.73 10.18 -19.30
CA ALA A 263 -17.00 11.11 -18.43
C ALA A 263 -17.28 10.81 -16.97
N SER A 264 -18.57 10.65 -16.61
CA SER A 264 -18.97 10.33 -15.25
C SER A 264 -18.43 8.96 -14.80
N SER A 265 -18.33 7.99 -15.70
CA SER A 265 -17.77 6.66 -15.41
C SER A 265 -16.25 6.73 -15.20
N ILE A 266 -15.53 7.54 -15.99
CA ILE A 266 -14.10 7.80 -15.81
C ILE A 266 -13.87 8.49 -14.46
N LEU A 267 -14.64 9.54 -14.18
CA LEU A 267 -14.57 10.26 -12.90
C LEU A 267 -14.89 9.36 -11.72
N LEU A 268 -15.86 8.44 -11.84
CA LEU A 268 -16.16 7.46 -10.79
C LEU A 268 -14.98 6.50 -10.57
N GLY A 269 -14.37 6.01 -11.64
CA GLY A 269 -13.19 5.15 -11.59
C GLY A 269 -12.00 5.81 -10.89
N LEU A 270 -11.67 7.03 -11.32
CA LEU A 270 -10.65 7.87 -10.69
C LEU A 270 -11.02 8.17 -9.23
N PHE A 271 -12.27 8.51 -8.96
CA PHE A 271 -12.73 8.78 -7.60
C PHE A 271 -12.62 7.56 -6.69
N LEU A 272 -12.77 6.33 -7.18
CA LEU A 272 -12.64 5.11 -6.36
C LEU A 272 -11.19 4.67 -6.16
N TRP A 273 -10.29 5.02 -7.08
CA TRP A 273 -8.92 4.52 -7.10
C TRP A 273 -8.16 4.69 -5.77
N PRO A 274 -8.11 5.88 -5.12
CA PRO A 274 -7.35 6.03 -3.88
C PRO A 274 -7.83 5.10 -2.77
N MET A 275 -9.14 4.85 -2.70
CA MET A 275 -9.71 3.94 -1.72
C MET A 275 -9.36 2.48 -2.02
N LEU A 276 -9.34 2.08 -3.30
CA LEU A 276 -8.91 0.74 -3.70
C LEU A 276 -7.45 0.49 -3.32
N LEU A 277 -6.56 1.46 -3.57
CA LEU A 277 -5.16 1.37 -3.14
C LEU A 277 -5.02 1.26 -1.61
N LEU A 278 -5.79 2.04 -0.86
CA LEU A 278 -5.77 1.97 0.60
C LEU A 278 -6.16 0.58 1.10
N VAL A 279 -7.25 0.03 0.56
CA VAL A 279 -7.79 -1.28 0.94
C VAL A 279 -6.82 -2.40 0.53
N ALA A 280 -6.26 -2.35 -0.67
CA ALA A 280 -5.27 -3.33 -1.13
C ALA A 280 -3.95 -3.26 -0.34
N GLY A 281 -3.55 -2.05 0.07
CA GLY A 281 -2.35 -1.81 0.85
C GLY A 281 -2.45 -2.34 2.28
N LEU A 282 -3.55 -2.05 2.98
CA LEU A 282 -3.72 -2.40 4.40
C LEU A 282 -4.49 -3.71 4.63
N GLY A 283 -5.53 -3.97 3.85
CA GLY A 283 -6.43 -5.13 4.01
C GLY A 283 -6.17 -6.30 3.05
N GLY A 284 -5.32 -6.10 2.04
CA GLY A 284 -5.03 -7.09 1.00
C GLY A 284 -6.12 -7.21 -0.08
N LEU A 285 -5.97 -8.17 -1.00
CA LEU A 285 -6.83 -8.28 -2.19
C LEU A 285 -8.27 -8.69 -1.87
N PHE A 286 -8.48 -9.61 -0.92
CA PHE A 286 -9.83 -10.09 -0.58
C PHE A 286 -10.72 -9.01 0.02
N ALA A 287 -10.12 -7.98 0.62
CA ALA A 287 -10.84 -6.84 1.15
C ALA A 287 -11.57 -6.03 0.06
N LEU A 288 -11.07 -6.05 -1.19
CA LEU A 288 -11.64 -5.31 -2.32
C LEU A 288 -13.02 -5.84 -2.74
N VAL A 289 -13.37 -7.08 -2.39
CA VAL A 289 -14.68 -7.67 -2.69
C VAL A 289 -15.81 -6.97 -1.93
N ARG A 290 -15.51 -6.33 -0.79
CA ARG A 290 -16.50 -5.66 0.05
C ARG A 290 -16.74 -4.21 -0.35
N VAL A 291 -17.28 -4.03 -1.57
CA VAL A 291 -17.60 -2.73 -2.17
C VAL A 291 -18.61 -1.95 -1.32
N ASP A 292 -19.50 -2.65 -0.62
CA ASP A 292 -20.45 -2.08 0.33
C ASP A 292 -19.76 -1.29 1.44
N LEU A 293 -18.73 -1.87 2.06
CA LEU A 293 -17.99 -1.21 3.13
C LEU A 293 -17.16 -0.04 2.60
N ILE A 294 -16.66 -0.13 1.37
CA ILE A 294 -15.92 0.94 0.70
C ILE A 294 -16.81 2.17 0.52
N ALA A 295 -18.03 1.96 -0.02
CA ALA A 295 -19.00 3.03 -0.21
C ALA A 295 -19.43 3.68 1.12
N ILE A 296 -19.72 2.87 2.15
CA ILE A 296 -20.08 3.38 3.48
C ILE A 296 -18.95 4.23 4.08
N THR A 297 -17.70 3.78 3.91
CA THR A 297 -16.54 4.51 4.42
C THR A 297 -16.40 5.85 3.72
N ILE A 298 -16.43 5.88 2.39
CA ILE A 298 -16.38 7.11 1.60
C ILE A 298 -17.50 8.08 2.02
N ALA A 299 -18.73 7.60 2.23
CA ALA A 299 -19.84 8.44 2.64
C ALA A 299 -19.62 9.06 4.04
N ARG A 300 -19.09 8.29 5.01
CA ARG A 300 -18.83 8.76 6.38
C ARG A 300 -17.68 9.75 6.50
N THR A 301 -16.69 9.65 5.61
CA THR A 301 -15.47 10.48 5.64
C THR A 301 -15.39 11.43 4.44
N PHE A 302 -16.50 11.64 3.74
CA PHE A 302 -16.57 12.30 2.42
C PHE A 302 -15.73 13.58 2.29
N PRO A 303 -15.76 14.55 3.23
CA PRO A 303 -14.96 15.78 3.09
C PRO A 303 -13.44 15.52 3.09
N ALA A 304 -12.97 14.62 3.96
CA ALA A 304 -11.56 14.27 4.01
C ALA A 304 -11.15 13.43 2.79
N TYR A 305 -12.00 12.50 2.39
CA TYR A 305 -11.77 11.69 1.20
C TYR A 305 -11.65 12.55 -0.06
N LEU A 306 -12.58 13.51 -0.25
CA LEU A 306 -12.54 14.44 -1.36
C LEU A 306 -11.25 15.26 -1.39
N ALA A 307 -10.75 15.69 -0.22
CA ALA A 307 -9.48 16.40 -0.14
C ALA A 307 -8.28 15.53 -0.52
N THR A 308 -8.26 14.26 -0.12
CA THR A 308 -7.26 13.29 -0.59
C THR A 308 -7.30 13.15 -2.11
N VAL A 309 -8.49 12.95 -2.68
CA VAL A 309 -8.70 12.84 -4.14
C VAL A 309 -8.19 14.08 -4.87
N VAL A 310 -8.61 15.27 -4.43
CA VAL A 310 -8.17 16.56 -5.02
C VAL A 310 -6.67 16.72 -4.93
N MET A 311 -6.05 16.33 -3.82
CA MET A 311 -4.59 16.45 -3.69
C MET A 311 -3.85 15.51 -4.64
N ILE A 312 -4.29 14.25 -4.75
CA ILE A 312 -3.68 13.26 -5.65
C ILE A 312 -3.77 13.74 -7.10
N TYR A 313 -4.98 14.05 -7.58
CA TYR A 313 -5.17 14.45 -8.97
C TYR A 313 -4.69 15.88 -9.26
N GLY A 314 -4.73 16.77 -8.28
CA GLY A 314 -4.13 18.10 -8.37
C GLY A 314 -2.60 18.02 -8.53
N ALA A 315 -1.94 17.10 -7.81
CA ALA A 315 -0.53 16.82 -8.00
C ALA A 315 -0.22 16.30 -9.41
N PHE A 316 -0.97 15.28 -9.89
CA PHE A 316 -0.81 14.77 -11.26
C PHE A 316 -1.01 15.88 -12.32
N PHE A 317 -2.04 16.70 -12.15
CA PHE A 317 -2.32 17.82 -13.05
C PHE A 317 -1.19 18.86 -13.06
N LEU A 318 -0.66 19.25 -11.90
CA LEU A 318 0.48 20.17 -11.80
C LEU A 318 1.75 19.58 -12.45
N SER A 319 1.96 18.27 -12.31
CA SER A 319 3.05 17.57 -12.99
C SER A 319 2.90 17.65 -14.50
N ALA A 320 1.72 17.32 -15.02
CA ALA A 320 1.42 17.41 -16.46
C ALA A 320 1.67 18.82 -17.01
N LEU A 321 1.15 19.85 -16.32
CA LEU A 321 1.37 21.26 -16.69
C LEU A 321 2.87 21.64 -16.69
N GLY A 322 3.61 21.23 -15.66
CA GLY A 322 5.05 21.46 -15.58
C GLY A 322 5.81 20.79 -16.73
N GLY A 323 5.42 19.57 -17.09
CA GLY A 323 5.97 18.82 -18.20
C GLY A 323 5.74 19.51 -19.54
N SER A 324 4.49 19.90 -19.84
CA SER A 324 4.15 20.64 -21.06
C SER A 324 4.91 21.97 -21.14
N PHE A 325 5.03 22.68 -20.02
CA PHE A 325 5.76 23.95 -19.96
C PHE A 325 7.25 23.78 -20.23
N LEU A 326 7.90 22.77 -19.64
CA LEU A 326 9.33 22.49 -19.86
C LEU A 326 9.60 21.99 -21.28
N ALA A 327 8.73 21.13 -21.81
CA ALA A 327 8.85 20.57 -23.16
C ALA A 327 8.68 21.65 -24.27
N GLY A 328 7.89 22.68 -24.02
CA GLY A 328 7.68 23.79 -24.96
C GLY A 328 8.84 24.78 -25.06
N ARG A 329 9.90 24.66 -24.24
CA ARG A 329 11.02 25.62 -24.25
C ARG A 329 11.99 25.33 -25.40
N PRO A 330 12.42 26.37 -26.16
CA PRO A 330 13.41 26.19 -27.22
C PRO A 330 14.73 25.69 -26.62
N GLY A 331 15.30 24.64 -27.21
CA GLY A 331 16.56 24.03 -26.75
C GLY A 331 16.43 23.07 -25.57
N ALA A 332 15.22 22.76 -25.10
CA ALA A 332 15.01 21.74 -24.07
C ALA A 332 15.38 20.34 -24.61
N SER A 333 16.33 19.67 -23.97
CA SER A 333 16.63 18.27 -24.33
C SER A 333 15.54 17.35 -23.80
N MET A 334 14.96 16.52 -24.67
CA MET A 334 13.91 15.56 -24.29
C MET A 334 14.34 14.65 -23.15
N LEU A 335 15.62 14.26 -23.13
CA LEU A 335 16.17 13.41 -22.07
C LEU A 335 16.24 14.14 -20.72
N ALA A 336 16.69 15.41 -20.68
CA ALA A 336 16.72 16.16 -19.43
C ALA A 336 15.31 16.48 -18.93
N VAL A 337 14.40 16.88 -19.83
CA VAL A 337 12.99 17.11 -19.46
C VAL A 337 12.37 15.82 -18.93
N GLY A 338 12.56 14.69 -19.62
CA GLY A 338 12.07 13.39 -19.18
C GLY A 338 12.63 12.97 -17.81
N ALA A 339 13.92 13.18 -17.57
CA ALA A 339 14.55 12.88 -16.29
C ALA A 339 14.00 13.74 -15.15
N VAL A 340 13.84 15.05 -15.36
CA VAL A 340 13.25 15.98 -14.38
C VAL A 340 11.79 15.60 -14.11
N MET A 341 11.01 15.34 -15.16
CA MET A 341 9.61 14.95 -15.02
C MET A 341 9.44 13.60 -14.31
N LEU A 342 10.35 12.66 -14.51
CA LEU A 342 10.37 11.40 -13.76
C LEU A 342 10.60 11.65 -12.26
N MET A 343 11.52 12.55 -11.90
CA MET A 343 11.78 12.91 -10.50
C MET A 343 10.55 13.55 -9.86
N VAL A 344 9.92 14.50 -10.56
CA VAL A 344 8.69 15.17 -10.12
C VAL A 344 7.56 14.15 -9.96
N SER A 345 7.38 13.24 -10.92
CA SER A 345 6.36 12.19 -10.85
C SER A 345 6.55 11.30 -9.63
N ILE A 346 7.77 10.80 -9.38
CA ILE A 346 8.05 9.93 -8.23
C ILE A 346 7.79 10.66 -6.91
N TYR A 347 8.20 11.92 -6.81
CA TYR A 347 7.91 12.74 -5.63
C TYR A 347 6.40 12.85 -5.39
N LEU A 348 5.62 13.17 -6.43
CA LEU A 348 4.17 13.34 -6.31
C LEU A 348 3.44 12.02 -6.06
N ASP A 349 3.91 10.91 -6.63
CA ASP A 349 3.41 9.56 -6.32
C ASP A 349 3.59 9.26 -4.83
N VAL A 350 4.77 9.54 -4.27
CA VAL A 350 5.03 9.35 -2.83
C VAL A 350 4.12 10.23 -1.98
N VAL A 351 3.97 11.51 -2.32
CA VAL A 351 3.04 12.42 -1.64
C VAL A 351 1.61 11.88 -1.69
N ALA A 352 1.15 11.39 -2.85
CA ALA A 352 -0.15 10.79 -3.04
C ALA A 352 -0.35 9.54 -2.15
N MET A 353 0.61 8.62 -2.14
CA MET A 353 0.55 7.41 -1.31
C MET A 353 0.56 7.73 0.19
N ARG A 354 1.41 8.68 0.63
CA ARG A 354 1.40 9.15 2.02
C ARG A 354 0.06 9.77 2.40
N ALA A 355 -0.56 10.53 1.50
CA ALA A 355 -1.89 11.11 1.73
C ALA A 355 -2.94 10.05 2.04
N ILE A 356 -2.92 8.97 1.26
CA ILE A 356 -3.83 7.84 1.40
C ILE A 356 -3.63 7.19 2.78
N GLY A 357 -2.38 6.98 3.19
CA GLY A 357 -2.06 6.47 4.53
C GLY A 357 -2.50 7.42 5.67
N LEU A 358 -2.18 8.72 5.56
CA LEU A 358 -2.57 9.73 6.55
C LEU A 358 -4.10 9.86 6.71
N TYR A 359 -4.82 9.69 5.60
CA TYR A 359 -6.28 9.64 5.60
C TYR A 359 -6.80 8.49 6.47
N TYR A 360 -6.20 7.30 6.40
CA TYR A 360 -6.52 6.21 7.31
C TYR A 360 -6.08 6.52 8.75
N TYR A 361 -4.85 6.97 8.97
CA TYR A 361 -4.31 7.24 10.31
C TYR A 361 -5.23 8.14 11.14
N HIS A 362 -5.73 9.23 10.55
CA HIS A 362 -6.55 10.21 11.27
C HIS A 362 -8.04 9.85 11.39
N LEU A 363 -8.55 8.97 10.54
CA LEU A 363 -9.99 8.69 10.43
C LEU A 363 -10.36 7.22 10.58
N LYS A 364 -9.42 6.33 10.91
CA LYS A 364 -9.65 4.87 11.02
C LYS A 364 -10.85 4.47 11.88
N ASP A 365 -11.21 5.26 12.89
CA ASP A 365 -12.38 5.00 13.74
C ASP A 365 -13.73 5.18 13.03
N ARG A 366 -13.76 5.91 11.91
CA ARG A 366 -14.95 6.14 11.09
C ARG A 366 -15.12 5.11 9.98
N PHE A 367 -14.09 4.29 9.75
CA PHE A 367 -14.10 3.28 8.69
C PHE A 367 -15.12 2.20 9.04
N ALA A 368 -15.76 1.65 8.01
CA ALA A 368 -16.74 0.59 8.18
C ALA A 368 -16.12 -0.78 8.50
N TRP A 369 -14.78 -0.87 8.51
CA TRP A 369 -14.02 -2.07 8.79
C TRP A 369 -12.90 -1.78 9.79
N SER A 370 -12.47 -2.82 10.50
CA SER A 370 -11.25 -2.82 11.32
C SER A 370 -10.26 -3.82 10.73
N TRP A 371 -9.10 -3.34 10.27
CA TRP A 371 -8.00 -4.20 9.85
C TRP A 371 -7.10 -4.50 11.05
N GLY A 372 -7.61 -5.31 12.00
CA GLY A 372 -6.86 -5.78 13.17
C GLY A 372 -6.32 -4.65 14.03
#